data_AF-E8R4N4-F1
#
_entry.id   AF-E8R4N4-F1
#
_cell.length_a   1.000
_cell.length_b   1.000
_cell.length_c   1.000
_cell.angle_alpha   90.00
_cell.angle_beta   90.00
_cell.angle_gamma   90.00
#
_symmetry.space_group_name_H-M   'P 1'
#
loop_
_entity.id
_entity.type
_entity.pdbx_description
1 polymer ?
#
loop_
_entity_poly.entity_id
_entity_poly.type
_entity_poly.pdbx_seq_one_letter_code
_entity_poly.pdbx_strand_id
1 'polypeptide(L)'
;MVMRHRLRLRQHRPELPRMRRVRSRWSERLAAATASLVLTIHSAWFAAAVPTRLIRDDPPSLPNADTKGQSAKTDRRPAAGTGAAKRPTNPATGARNPGLFTPEREAAGLAFAKRHHPELLALLGPLAAMNRAAYEDAILELFTVSERLAAWQTRDPARHAIMLELWIVQSKIDLLRAKLLQSPSPDQAEPLRRELRVLLDRQIEAELNRQRLDRAQVEARLRKLEEGIARLERDRAKLVENRLKRLMSLGEAAQRARPPENGPPPKRAAEATPSPSSPPTNRLPQPDQPPTPPTDGQRHAQIDVIKDRQN
;
A
#
# COMPACT_ATOMS: atom_id res chain seq x y z
N MET A 1 -91.76 43.72 12.21
CA MET A 1 -90.63 44.09 11.31
C MET A 1 -89.37 43.52 11.94
N VAL A 2 -89.04 42.25 11.68
CA VAL A 2 -88.02 41.49 12.43
C VAL A 2 -86.93 41.02 11.48
N MET A 3 -85.70 41.30 11.88
CA MET A 3 -84.47 41.17 11.12
C MET A 3 -84.07 39.72 10.79
N ARG A 4 -83.51 39.58 9.58
CA ARG A 4 -82.82 38.40 9.05
C ARG A 4 -81.50 38.16 9.80
N HIS A 5 -81.36 37.02 10.49
CA HIS A 5 -80.05 36.49 10.85
C HIS A 5 -79.64 35.37 9.88
N ARG A 6 -78.74 35.68 8.95
CA ARG A 6 -78.00 34.71 8.15
C ARG A 6 -76.81 34.20 8.98
N LEU A 7 -76.89 32.97 9.50
CA LEU A 7 -75.71 32.24 9.97
C LEU A 7 -74.90 31.77 8.75
N ARG A 8 -73.73 32.39 8.51
CA ARG A 8 -72.68 31.82 7.66
C ARG A 8 -71.84 30.89 8.52
N LEU A 9 -72.05 29.59 8.38
CA LEU A 9 -71.14 28.55 8.88
C LEU A 9 -69.80 28.67 8.16
N ARG A 10 -68.82 29.22 8.87
CA ARG A 10 -67.43 29.35 8.45
C ARG A 10 -66.78 27.96 8.60
N GLN A 11 -66.63 27.25 7.48
CA GLN A 11 -65.88 25.99 7.47
C GLN A 11 -64.41 26.28 7.83
N HIS A 12 -64.01 25.90 9.04
CA HIS A 12 -62.60 25.85 9.43
C HIS A 12 -61.95 24.64 8.76
N ARG A 13 -61.14 24.91 7.74
CA ARG A 13 -60.24 23.94 7.12
C ARG A 13 -58.99 23.85 8.00
N PRO A 14 -58.65 22.69 8.60
CA PRO A 14 -57.40 22.57 9.34
C PRO A 14 -56.23 22.58 8.34
N GLU A 15 -55.45 23.66 8.38
CA GLU A 15 -54.14 23.76 7.73
C GLU A 15 -53.22 22.70 8.35
N LEU A 16 -52.94 21.63 7.60
CA LEU A 16 -51.88 20.69 7.95
C LEU A 16 -50.53 21.43 7.84
N PRO A 17 -49.69 21.44 8.88
CA PRO A 17 -48.39 22.08 8.83
C PRO A 17 -47.55 21.44 7.72
N ARG A 18 -47.02 22.29 6.84
CA ARG A 18 -46.15 21.98 5.70
C ARG A 18 -44.91 21.18 6.15
N MET A 19 -45.04 19.86 6.27
CA MET A 19 -43.96 18.90 6.54
C MET A 19 -42.95 18.71 5.39
N ARG A 20 -42.95 19.59 4.38
CA ARG A 20 -41.97 19.55 3.28
C ARG A 20 -40.63 20.22 3.61
N ARG A 21 -40.51 20.98 4.72
CA ARG A 21 -39.26 21.68 5.09
C ARG A 21 -38.40 20.97 6.13
N VAL A 22 -38.89 19.90 6.75
CA VAL A 22 -38.06 19.11 7.68
C VAL A 22 -37.15 18.15 6.90
N ARG A 23 -37.57 17.63 5.74
CA ARG A 23 -36.77 16.71 4.92
C ARG A 23 -35.46 17.30 4.35
N SER A 24 -35.36 18.61 4.14
CA SER A 24 -34.13 19.21 3.57
C SER A 24 -32.99 19.35 4.57
N ARG A 25 -33.30 19.56 5.86
CA ARG A 25 -32.27 19.57 6.92
C ARG A 25 -31.73 18.18 7.24
N TRP A 26 -32.49 17.13 6.90
CA TRP A 26 -32.06 15.73 7.04
C TRP A 26 -31.07 15.33 5.93
N SER A 27 -31.24 15.79 4.69
CA SER A 27 -30.31 15.50 3.59
C SER A 27 -28.99 16.27 3.70
N GLU A 28 -29.01 17.51 4.19
CA GLU A 28 -27.78 18.30 4.37
C GLU A 28 -26.89 17.75 5.51
N ARG A 29 -27.51 17.25 6.59
CA ARG A 29 -26.76 16.62 7.71
C ARG A 29 -26.27 15.21 7.38
N LEU A 30 -27.03 14.43 6.60
CA LEU A 30 -26.56 13.13 6.09
C LEU A 30 -25.44 13.31 5.07
N ALA A 31 -25.55 14.25 4.12
CA ALA A 31 -24.48 14.52 3.16
C ALA A 31 -23.20 15.02 3.84
N ALA A 32 -23.29 15.86 4.87
CA ALA A 32 -22.13 16.30 5.63
C ALA A 32 -21.52 15.17 6.50
N ALA A 33 -22.33 14.29 7.08
CA ALA A 33 -21.85 13.17 7.89
C ALA A 33 -21.27 12.01 7.04
N THR A 34 -21.79 11.76 5.84
CA THR A 34 -21.25 10.75 4.91
C THR A 34 -20.09 11.27 4.08
N ALA A 35 -20.06 12.56 3.71
CA ALA A 35 -18.92 13.15 3.01
C ALA A 35 -17.68 13.29 3.91
N SER A 36 -17.85 13.40 5.23
CA SER A 36 -16.72 13.31 6.18
C SER A 36 -16.39 11.88 6.62
N LEU A 37 -17.22 10.87 6.31
CA LEU A 37 -16.92 9.47 6.60
C LEU A 37 -15.90 8.87 5.62
N VAL A 38 -15.70 9.51 4.46
CA VAL A 38 -14.93 8.95 3.32
C VAL A 38 -13.66 9.78 3.00
N LEU A 39 -13.43 10.95 3.61
CA LEU A 39 -12.34 11.86 3.18
C LEU A 39 -11.20 12.10 4.18
N THR A 40 -11.18 11.43 5.33
CA THR A 40 -10.12 11.65 6.35
C THR A 40 -9.40 10.38 6.79
N ILE A 41 -9.69 9.25 6.16
CA ILE A 41 -9.14 7.96 6.59
C ILE A 41 -8.10 7.50 5.55
N HIS A 42 -6.91 7.12 6.03
CA HIS A 42 -5.87 6.35 5.35
C HIS A 42 -4.64 7.01 4.69
N SER A 43 -4.51 8.34 4.54
CA SER A 43 -3.22 8.88 4.03
C SER A 43 -2.10 8.88 5.09
N ALA A 44 -2.43 9.00 6.38
CA ALA A 44 -1.42 9.06 7.46
C ALA A 44 -1.11 7.70 8.13
N TRP A 45 -2.07 6.77 8.19
CA TRP A 45 -1.91 5.54 8.99
C TRP A 45 -1.13 4.41 8.28
N PHE A 46 -1.01 4.44 6.95
CA PHE A 46 -0.24 3.44 6.20
C PHE A 46 1.07 3.96 5.59
N ALA A 47 1.30 5.27 5.63
CA ALA A 47 2.57 5.88 5.18
C ALA A 47 3.68 5.79 6.24
N ALA A 48 3.35 5.41 7.49
CA ALA A 48 4.34 5.13 8.53
C ALA A 48 4.92 3.70 8.46
N ALA A 49 4.54 2.91 7.46
CA ALA A 49 5.51 1.98 6.90
C ALA A 49 6.52 2.85 6.16
N VAL A 50 7.51 3.40 6.88
CA VAL A 50 8.77 3.78 6.26
C VAL A 50 9.11 2.58 5.38
N PRO A 51 9.08 2.70 4.04
CA PRO A 51 9.66 1.65 3.27
C PRO A 51 11.10 1.66 3.74
N THR A 52 11.50 0.63 4.47
CA THR A 52 12.88 0.17 4.43
C THR A 52 13.11 -0.37 3.01
N ARG A 53 12.93 0.50 1.99
CA ARG A 53 13.74 0.58 0.79
C ARG A 53 15.07 1.20 1.24
N LEU A 54 15.71 0.56 2.21
CA LEU A 54 17.12 0.71 2.44
C LEU A 54 17.69 -0.65 2.07
N ILE A 55 18.34 -0.62 0.93
CA ILE A 55 19.44 -1.50 0.57
C ILE A 55 18.97 -2.93 0.28
N ARG A 56 18.62 -3.13 -0.99
CA ARG A 56 18.99 -4.37 -1.67
C ARG A 56 20.52 -4.40 -1.58
N ASP A 57 21.07 -5.19 -0.67
CA ASP A 57 22.51 -5.42 -0.53
C ASP A 57 22.98 -6.20 -1.77
N ASP A 58 23.12 -5.50 -2.89
CA ASP A 58 24.18 -5.85 -3.82
C ASP A 58 25.50 -5.50 -3.10
N PRO A 59 26.46 -6.43 -2.98
CA PRO A 59 27.74 -6.13 -2.38
C PRO A 59 28.43 -4.99 -3.14
N PRO A 60 29.10 -4.03 -2.47
CA PRO A 60 29.73 -2.91 -3.14
C PRO A 60 30.84 -3.43 -4.07
N SER A 61 30.58 -3.37 -5.38
CA SER A 61 31.62 -3.29 -6.40
C SER A 61 32.32 -1.96 -6.18
N LEU A 62 33.53 -2.02 -5.61
CA LEU A 62 34.38 -0.85 -5.39
C LEU A 62 34.62 -0.12 -6.72
N PRO A 63 34.42 1.21 -6.78
CA PRO A 63 34.81 2.01 -7.94
C PRO A 63 36.33 2.16 -8.00
N ASN A 64 36.88 1.97 -9.20
CA ASN A 64 38.28 2.22 -9.51
C ASN A 64 38.62 3.69 -9.29
N ALA A 65 39.76 3.92 -8.66
CA ALA A 65 40.34 5.23 -8.43
C ALA A 65 41.00 5.75 -9.71
N ASP A 66 40.46 6.82 -10.27
CA ASP A 66 41.23 7.81 -11.02
C ASP A 66 40.88 9.18 -10.44
N THR A 67 41.77 9.68 -9.58
CA THR A 67 41.72 11.06 -9.07
C THR A 67 42.70 11.89 -9.89
N LYS A 68 42.18 12.86 -10.65
CA LYS A 68 42.95 14.02 -11.12
C LYS A 68 42.23 15.27 -10.63
N GLY A 69 42.97 16.12 -9.92
CA GLY A 69 42.45 17.07 -8.97
C GLY A 69 41.88 18.36 -9.55
N GLN A 70 41.24 19.12 -8.65
CA GLN A 70 41.27 20.58 -8.67
C GLN A 70 40.91 21.12 -7.30
N SER A 71 41.76 22.03 -6.84
CA SER A 71 41.76 22.67 -5.53
C SER A 71 40.74 23.81 -5.44
N ALA A 72 40.13 23.89 -4.25
CA ALA A 72 39.82 25.08 -3.44
C ALA A 72 39.36 26.39 -4.11
N LYS A 73 38.18 26.89 -3.67
CA LYS A 73 38.10 28.17 -2.93
C LYS A 73 36.73 28.37 -2.26
N THR A 74 36.75 28.51 -0.94
CA THR A 74 35.68 29.09 -0.11
C THR A 74 35.79 30.61 -0.09
N ASP A 75 34.66 31.32 -0.15
CA ASP A 75 34.49 32.63 0.51
C ASP A 75 33.01 32.89 0.86
N ARG A 76 32.80 33.55 2.00
CA ARG A 76 31.53 33.83 2.68
C ARG A 76 31.02 35.27 2.40
N ARG A 77 29.70 35.38 2.08
CA ARG A 77 28.68 36.44 2.42
C ARG A 77 28.95 37.92 2.01
N PRO A 78 27.95 38.87 2.02
CA PRO A 78 26.50 38.76 2.31
C PRO A 78 25.49 39.58 1.43
N ALA A 79 24.20 39.32 1.69
CA ALA A 79 23.04 40.24 1.75
C ALA A 79 22.25 40.71 0.49
N ALA A 80 20.92 40.69 0.70
CA ALA A 80 19.83 41.48 0.11
C ALA A 80 19.31 41.15 -1.30
N GLY A 81 17.99 40.90 -1.40
CA GLY A 81 17.31 40.79 -2.70
C GLY A 81 15.94 40.09 -2.68
N THR A 82 14.96 40.78 -2.11
CA THR A 82 13.51 40.70 -2.29
C THR A 82 12.98 39.83 -3.45
N GLY A 83 12.11 38.88 -3.14
CA GLY A 83 11.34 38.11 -4.13
C GLY A 83 10.17 37.38 -3.47
N ALA A 84 9.10 38.13 -3.17
CA ALA A 84 7.85 37.59 -2.68
C ALA A 84 7.20 36.69 -3.75
N ALA A 85 7.53 35.40 -3.71
CA ALA A 85 6.83 34.38 -4.49
C ALA A 85 5.47 34.11 -3.83
N LYS A 86 4.43 34.75 -4.37
CA LYS A 86 3.03 34.41 -4.13
C LYS A 86 2.84 32.91 -4.36
N ARG A 87 2.62 32.15 -3.29
CA ARG A 87 1.98 30.82 -3.37
C ARG A 87 0.59 31.03 -3.98
N PRO A 88 0.24 30.44 -5.14
CA PRO A 88 -1.16 30.33 -5.51
C PRO A 88 -1.82 29.30 -4.57
N THR A 89 -2.40 29.80 -3.50
CA THR A 89 -3.50 29.13 -2.81
C THR A 89 -4.72 29.18 -3.70
N ASN A 90 -5.02 28.05 -4.35
CA ASN A 90 -6.36 27.73 -4.84
C ASN A 90 -6.50 26.20 -4.89
N PRO A 91 -7.23 25.55 -3.97
CA PRO A 91 -7.80 24.25 -4.26
C PRO A 91 -9.00 24.49 -5.18
N ALA A 92 -8.73 24.67 -6.47
CA ALA A 92 -9.76 24.59 -7.49
C ALA A 92 -10.33 23.17 -7.47
N THR A 93 -11.65 23.10 -7.36
CA THR A 93 -12.52 21.94 -7.46
C THR A 93 -11.96 20.91 -8.43
N GLY A 94 -11.47 19.79 -7.89
CA GLY A 94 -10.79 18.74 -8.64
C GLY A 94 -11.69 18.24 -9.76
N ALA A 95 -11.23 18.37 -11.00
CA ALA A 95 -11.79 17.66 -12.13
C ALA A 95 -11.72 16.16 -11.80
N ARG A 96 -12.88 15.56 -11.50
CA ARG A 96 -13.00 14.11 -11.30
C ARG A 96 -12.46 13.44 -12.54
N ASN A 97 -11.48 12.55 -12.36
CA ASN A 97 -10.86 11.85 -13.47
C ASN A 97 -11.81 10.69 -13.85
N PRO A 98 -12.61 10.80 -14.94
CA PRO A 98 -13.69 9.85 -15.23
C PRO A 98 -13.15 8.45 -15.55
N GLY A 99 -11.86 8.30 -15.85
CA GLY A 99 -11.22 7.00 -16.08
C GLY A 99 -10.88 6.20 -14.82
N LEU A 100 -11.12 6.73 -13.62
CA LEU A 100 -10.86 5.99 -12.37
C LEU A 100 -12.01 5.05 -12.00
N PHE A 101 -13.25 5.41 -12.33
CA PHE A 101 -14.43 4.61 -12.03
C PHE A 101 -14.78 3.73 -13.23
N THR A 102 -14.65 2.41 -13.07
CA THR A 102 -15.01 1.43 -14.10
C THR A 102 -15.97 0.38 -13.51
N PRO A 103 -16.82 -0.26 -14.34
CA PRO A 103 -17.75 -1.30 -13.85
C PRO A 103 -17.06 -2.47 -13.16
N GLU A 104 -15.84 -2.82 -13.59
CA GLU A 104 -15.05 -3.89 -12.99
C GLU A 104 -14.59 -3.52 -11.58
N ARG A 105 -14.16 -2.27 -11.37
CA ARG A 105 -13.77 -1.75 -10.05
C ARG A 105 -14.97 -1.65 -9.12
N GLU A 106 -16.12 -1.25 -9.66
CA GLU A 106 -17.39 -1.25 -8.93
C GLU A 106 -17.77 -2.67 -8.47
N ALA A 107 -17.76 -3.64 -9.39
CA ALA A 107 -18.05 -5.02 -9.05
C ALA A 107 -17.08 -5.59 -8.00
N ALA A 108 -15.78 -5.30 -8.13
CA ALA A 108 -14.77 -5.74 -7.17
C ALA A 108 -14.96 -5.11 -5.77
N GLY A 109 -15.18 -3.79 -5.71
CA GLY A 109 -15.43 -3.08 -4.45
C GLY A 109 -16.71 -3.56 -3.75
N LEU A 110 -17.79 -3.78 -4.51
CA LEU A 110 -19.04 -4.33 -3.98
C LEU A 110 -18.87 -5.77 -3.50
N ALA A 111 -18.15 -6.62 -4.24
CA ALA A 111 -17.86 -7.99 -3.82
C ALA A 111 -17.03 -8.03 -2.53
N PHE A 112 -16.04 -7.15 -2.41
CA PHE A 112 -15.23 -7.01 -1.21
C PHE A 112 -16.07 -6.59 0.01
N ALA A 113 -16.90 -5.55 -0.14
CA ALA A 113 -17.82 -5.12 0.92
C ALA A 113 -18.81 -6.23 1.30
N LYS A 114 -19.40 -6.92 0.31
CA LYS A 114 -20.33 -8.03 0.55
C LYS A 114 -19.70 -9.15 1.40
N ARG A 115 -18.42 -9.46 1.17
CA ARG A 115 -17.72 -10.54 1.87
C ARG A 115 -17.34 -10.17 3.30
N HIS A 116 -16.90 -8.93 3.53
CA HIS A 116 -16.24 -8.57 4.78
C HIS A 116 -17.05 -7.60 5.65
N HIS A 117 -17.93 -6.79 5.07
CA HIS A 117 -18.78 -5.87 5.80
C HIS A 117 -20.16 -5.66 5.11
N PRO A 118 -21.11 -6.60 5.28
CA PRO A 118 -22.40 -6.53 4.60
C PRO A 118 -23.27 -5.35 5.02
N GLU A 119 -23.13 -4.83 6.24
CA GLU A 119 -23.85 -3.61 6.66
C GLU A 119 -23.43 -2.38 5.84
N LEU A 120 -22.15 -2.28 5.45
CA LEU A 120 -21.69 -1.20 4.56
C LEU A 120 -22.32 -1.30 3.18
N LEU A 121 -22.48 -2.52 2.65
CA LEU A 121 -23.16 -2.75 1.37
C LEU A 121 -24.60 -2.22 1.41
N ALA A 122 -25.31 -2.41 2.53
CA ALA A 122 -26.66 -1.89 2.71
C ALA A 122 -26.74 -0.35 2.68
N LEU A 123 -25.64 0.34 3.00
CA LEU A 123 -25.55 1.81 2.94
C LEU A 123 -25.19 2.34 1.55
N LEU A 124 -24.44 1.58 0.76
CA LEU A 124 -24.01 2.00 -0.57
C LEU A 124 -25.19 2.16 -1.55
N GLY A 125 -26.23 1.33 -1.42
CA GLY A 125 -27.43 1.43 -2.26
C GLY A 125 -28.16 2.78 -2.15
N PRO A 126 -28.61 3.18 -0.93
CA PRO A 126 -29.17 4.50 -0.71
C PRO A 126 -28.22 5.65 -1.08
N LEU A 127 -26.91 5.48 -0.83
CA LEU A 127 -25.90 6.47 -1.17
C LEU A 127 -25.84 6.72 -2.68
N ALA A 128 -25.91 5.67 -3.51
CA ALA A 128 -25.93 5.80 -4.97
C ALA A 128 -27.12 6.63 -5.47
N ALA A 129 -28.29 6.49 -4.84
CA ALA A 129 -29.50 7.23 -5.20
C ALA A 129 -29.48 8.69 -4.72
N MET A 130 -28.91 8.96 -3.54
CA MET A 130 -28.90 10.30 -2.95
C MET A 130 -27.71 11.15 -3.40
N ASN A 131 -26.55 10.54 -3.56
CA ASN A 131 -25.29 11.21 -3.84
C ASN A 131 -24.35 10.28 -4.64
N ARG A 132 -24.56 10.25 -5.96
CA ARG A 132 -23.76 9.45 -6.90
C ARG A 132 -22.26 9.71 -6.76
N ALA A 133 -21.90 10.97 -6.57
CA ALA A 133 -20.54 11.45 -6.38
C ALA A 133 -19.85 10.75 -5.18
N ALA A 134 -20.48 10.78 -4.00
CA ALA A 134 -19.95 10.12 -2.81
C ALA A 134 -19.93 8.58 -2.93
N TYR A 135 -20.89 8.01 -3.67
CA TYR A 135 -20.90 6.58 -3.97
C TYR A 135 -19.68 6.16 -4.81
N GLU A 136 -19.38 6.88 -5.89
CA GLU A 136 -18.22 6.58 -6.75
C GLU A 136 -16.92 6.67 -5.94
N ASP A 137 -16.78 7.71 -5.10
CA ASP A 137 -15.61 7.90 -4.24
C ASP A 137 -15.46 6.72 -3.24
N ALA A 138 -16.57 6.28 -2.61
CA ALA A 138 -16.56 5.13 -1.69
C ALA A 138 -16.20 3.80 -2.39
N ILE A 139 -16.69 3.59 -3.61
CA ILE A 139 -16.36 2.40 -4.41
C ILE A 139 -14.88 2.37 -4.78
N LEU A 140 -14.31 3.51 -5.17
CA LEU A 140 -12.88 3.60 -5.48
C LEU A 140 -12.00 3.33 -4.26
N GLU A 141 -12.41 3.79 -3.09
CA GLU A 141 -11.73 3.47 -1.83
C GLU A 141 -11.79 1.97 -1.55
N LEU A 142 -12.97 1.35 -1.64
CA LEU A 142 -13.14 -0.09 -1.42
C LEU A 142 -12.29 -0.92 -2.37
N PHE A 143 -12.26 -0.56 -3.65
CA PHE A 143 -11.39 -1.20 -4.63
C PHE A 143 -9.90 -1.02 -4.29
N THR A 144 -9.48 0.18 -3.89
CA THR A 144 -8.08 0.45 -3.52
C THR A 144 -7.66 -0.37 -2.29
N VAL A 145 -8.56 -0.50 -1.32
CA VAL A 145 -8.33 -1.34 -0.13
C VAL A 145 -8.26 -2.81 -0.52
N SER A 146 -9.18 -3.30 -1.35
CA SER A 146 -9.19 -4.71 -1.76
C SER A 146 -7.91 -5.10 -2.49
N GLU A 147 -7.44 -4.26 -3.43
CA GLU A 147 -6.19 -4.49 -4.15
C GLU A 147 -4.97 -4.47 -3.22
N ARG A 148 -4.95 -3.53 -2.27
CA ARG A 148 -3.87 -3.44 -1.28
C ARG A 148 -3.83 -4.68 -0.39
N LEU A 149 -4.99 -5.19 0.04
CA LEU A 149 -5.07 -6.41 0.84
C LEU A 149 -4.67 -7.64 0.02
N ALA A 150 -5.14 -7.75 -1.22
CA ALA A 150 -4.77 -8.84 -2.12
C ALA A 150 -3.25 -8.94 -2.33
N ALA A 151 -2.55 -7.80 -2.42
CA ALA A 151 -1.08 -7.77 -2.53
C ALA A 151 -0.36 -8.41 -1.32
N TRP A 152 -0.94 -8.35 -0.13
CA TRP A 152 -0.40 -8.99 1.06
C TRP A 152 -0.70 -10.48 1.14
N GLN A 153 -1.83 -10.92 0.58
CA GLN A 153 -2.28 -12.30 0.68
C GLN A 153 -1.22 -13.32 0.21
N THR A 154 -0.50 -13.01 -0.87
CA THR A 154 0.55 -13.88 -1.41
C THR A 154 1.90 -13.69 -0.70
N ARG A 155 2.24 -12.46 -0.31
CA ARG A 155 3.60 -12.11 0.16
C ARG A 155 3.78 -12.29 1.66
N ASP A 156 2.74 -11.99 2.44
CA ASP A 156 2.74 -12.01 3.90
C ASP A 156 1.30 -12.30 4.39
N PRO A 157 0.87 -13.58 4.42
CA PRO A 157 -0.50 -13.95 4.77
C PRO A 157 -0.86 -13.60 6.22
N ALA A 158 0.12 -13.57 7.13
CA ALA A 158 -0.08 -13.13 8.51
C ALA A 158 -0.41 -11.64 8.56
N ARG A 159 0.33 -10.80 7.82
CA ARG A 159 0.00 -9.38 7.67
C ARG A 159 -1.35 -9.18 7.01
N HIS A 160 -1.67 -9.94 5.96
CA HIS A 160 -2.99 -9.87 5.32
C HIS A 160 -4.14 -10.06 6.32
N ALA A 161 -4.08 -11.10 7.17
CA ALA A 161 -5.13 -11.36 8.15
C ALA A 161 -5.31 -10.20 9.15
N ILE A 162 -4.20 -9.67 9.68
CA ILE A 162 -4.23 -8.54 10.62
C ILE A 162 -4.78 -7.27 9.94
N MET A 163 -4.35 -7.03 8.71
CA MET A 163 -4.75 -5.88 7.92
C MET A 163 -6.23 -5.90 7.55
N LEU A 164 -6.75 -7.08 7.23
CA LEU A 164 -8.17 -7.27 6.98
C LEU A 164 -8.99 -7.02 8.25
N GLU A 165 -8.56 -7.54 9.40
CA GLU A 165 -9.26 -7.32 10.68
C GLU A 165 -9.29 -5.83 11.04
N LEU A 166 -8.16 -5.13 10.92
CA LEU A 166 -8.10 -3.68 11.16
C LEU A 166 -9.10 -2.92 10.28
N TRP A 167 -9.19 -3.27 9.01
CA TRP A 167 -10.15 -2.65 8.09
C TRP A 167 -11.61 -2.95 8.50
N ILE A 168 -11.93 -4.22 8.84
CA ILE A 168 -13.28 -4.61 9.27
C ILE A 168 -13.67 -3.84 10.53
N VAL A 169 -12.80 -3.82 11.55
CA VAL A 169 -13.08 -3.15 12.82
C VAL A 169 -13.25 -1.65 12.62
N GLN A 170 -12.36 -1.00 11.86
CA GLN A 170 -12.45 0.42 11.57
C GLN A 170 -13.76 0.77 10.84
N SER A 171 -14.13 0.00 9.80
CA SER A 171 -15.36 0.25 9.05
C SER A 171 -16.62 0.16 9.92
N LYS A 172 -16.65 -0.78 10.87
CA LYS A 172 -17.72 -0.89 11.88
C LYS A 172 -17.71 0.26 12.88
N ILE A 173 -16.54 0.72 13.32
CA ILE A 173 -16.40 1.89 14.21
C ILE A 173 -17.00 3.13 13.55
N ASP A 174 -16.69 3.37 12.28
CA ASP A 174 -17.20 4.52 11.54
C ASP A 174 -18.72 4.44 11.35
N LEU A 175 -19.25 3.23 11.12
CA LEU A 175 -20.67 2.98 11.07
C LEU A 175 -21.36 3.29 12.41
N LEU A 176 -20.84 2.79 13.53
CA LEU A 176 -21.40 3.07 14.86
C LEU A 176 -21.30 4.55 15.21
N ARG A 177 -20.21 5.21 14.83
CA ARG A 177 -20.05 6.66 14.98
C ARG A 177 -21.12 7.43 14.21
N ALA A 178 -21.41 7.04 12.97
CA ALA A 178 -22.49 7.63 12.19
C ALA A 178 -23.88 7.39 12.82
N LYS A 179 -24.13 6.19 13.36
CA LYS A 179 -25.38 5.86 14.08
C LYS A 179 -25.52 6.69 15.37
N LEU A 180 -24.42 6.88 16.10
CA LEU A 180 -24.39 7.71 17.32
C LEU A 180 -24.72 9.18 17.03
N LEU A 181 -24.20 9.75 15.94
CA LEU A 181 -24.53 11.13 15.52
C LEU A 181 -26.01 11.31 15.15
N GLN A 182 -26.69 10.23 14.78
CA GLN A 182 -28.12 10.22 14.45
C GLN A 182 -29.00 9.90 15.65
N SER A 183 -28.43 9.50 16.78
CA SER A 183 -29.18 9.06 17.96
C SER A 183 -29.77 10.27 18.72
N PRO A 184 -31.11 10.38 18.85
CA PRO A 184 -31.78 11.53 19.44
C PRO A 184 -31.78 11.54 20.99
N SER A 185 -31.55 10.41 21.65
CA SER A 185 -31.65 10.25 23.11
C SER A 185 -30.45 9.48 23.67
N PRO A 186 -29.99 9.81 24.90
CA PRO A 186 -28.94 9.06 25.60
C PRO A 186 -29.26 7.56 25.73
N ASP A 187 -30.52 7.18 25.92
CA ASP A 187 -30.92 5.78 26.10
C ASP A 187 -30.67 4.93 24.85
N GLN A 188 -30.79 5.54 23.66
CA GLN A 188 -30.47 4.90 22.37
C GLN A 188 -28.97 4.92 22.07
N ALA A 189 -28.23 5.89 22.62
CA ALA A 189 -26.80 6.04 22.41
C ALA A 189 -25.96 5.09 23.28
N GLU A 190 -26.40 4.75 24.49
CA GLU A 190 -25.67 3.87 25.40
C GLU A 190 -25.36 2.46 24.87
N PRO A 191 -26.29 1.71 24.24
CA PRO A 191 -25.94 0.42 23.64
C PRO A 191 -24.89 0.56 22.53
N LEU A 192 -24.99 1.60 21.68
CA LEU A 192 -24.02 1.88 20.63
C LEU A 192 -22.64 2.24 21.21
N ARG A 193 -22.58 2.97 22.32
CA ARG A 193 -21.33 3.27 23.03
C ARG A 193 -20.68 2.02 23.61
N ARG A 194 -21.47 1.09 24.16
CA ARG A 194 -20.96 -0.20 24.65
C ARG A 194 -20.36 -1.02 23.51
N GLU A 195 -21.06 -1.11 22.38
CA GLU A 195 -20.55 -1.81 21.20
C GLU A 195 -19.27 -1.15 20.65
N LEU A 196 -19.24 0.19 20.61
CA LEU A 196 -18.07 0.95 20.19
C LEU A 196 -16.85 0.66 21.08
N ARG A 197 -17.02 0.54 22.41
CA ARG A 197 -15.92 0.15 23.32
C ARG A 197 -15.35 -1.22 22.98
N VAL A 198 -16.21 -2.20 22.66
CA VAL A 198 -15.77 -3.55 22.25
C VAL A 198 -14.99 -3.50 20.93
N LEU A 199 -15.42 -2.69 19.96
CA LEU A 199 -14.69 -2.55 18.71
C LEU A 199 -13.34 -1.83 18.89
N LEU A 200 -13.27 -0.81 19.74
CA LEU A 200 -12.02 -0.13 20.04
C LEU A 200 -11.01 -1.05 20.73
N ASP A 201 -11.47 -1.92 21.63
CA ASP A 201 -10.63 -2.95 22.23
C ASP A 201 -10.06 -3.91 21.16
N ARG A 202 -10.91 -4.43 20.28
CA ARG A 202 -10.48 -5.26 19.13
C ARG A 202 -9.52 -4.54 18.19
N GLN A 203 -9.72 -3.24 17.96
CA GLN A 203 -8.80 -2.44 17.15
C GLN A 203 -7.41 -2.42 17.78
N ILE A 204 -7.33 -2.13 19.08
CA ILE A 204 -6.08 -2.12 19.83
C ILE A 204 -5.42 -3.50 19.78
N GLU A 205 -6.18 -4.58 19.95
CA GLU A 205 -5.65 -5.94 19.82
C GLU A 205 -5.06 -6.22 18.43
N ALA A 206 -5.76 -5.84 17.36
CA ALA A 206 -5.27 -6.01 15.99
C ALA A 206 -4.01 -5.16 15.73
N GLU A 207 -3.93 -3.94 16.28
CA GLU A 207 -2.74 -3.11 16.23
C GLU A 207 -1.57 -3.72 16.99
N LEU A 208 -1.81 -4.27 18.19
CA LEU A 208 -0.79 -4.99 18.96
C LEU A 208 -0.28 -6.21 18.18
N ASN A 209 -1.16 -6.97 17.52
CA ASN A 209 -0.77 -8.10 16.69
C ASN A 209 0.08 -7.67 15.50
N ARG A 210 -0.24 -6.52 14.87
CA ARG A 210 0.61 -5.92 13.83
C ARG A 210 2.00 -5.61 14.36
N GLN A 211 2.10 -4.94 15.51
CA GLN A 211 3.39 -4.58 16.12
C GLN A 211 4.20 -5.82 16.52
N ARG A 212 3.55 -6.87 17.02
CA ARG A 212 4.19 -8.16 17.33
C ARG A 212 4.76 -8.83 16.09
N LEU A 213 4.03 -8.83 14.98
CA LEU A 213 4.52 -9.35 13.70
C LEU A 213 5.72 -8.53 13.21
N ASP A 214 5.62 -7.20 13.22
CA ASP A 214 6.71 -6.30 12.82
C ASP A 214 7.96 -6.54 13.67
N ARG A 215 7.80 -6.68 15.00
CA ARG A 215 8.87 -7.04 15.93
C ARG A 215 9.52 -8.37 15.58
N ALA A 216 8.74 -9.43 15.36
CA ALA A 216 9.28 -10.75 15.03
C ALA A 216 10.08 -10.75 13.72
N GLN A 217 9.62 -9.99 12.71
CA GLN A 217 10.33 -9.82 11.46
C GLN A 217 11.68 -9.09 11.63
N VAL A 218 11.71 -8.06 12.47
CA VAL A 218 12.95 -7.32 12.79
C VAL A 218 13.92 -8.19 13.58
N GLU A 219 13.45 -8.91 14.60
CA GLU A 219 14.29 -9.83 15.38
C GLU A 219 14.90 -10.93 14.49
N ALA A 220 14.15 -11.47 13.53
CA ALA A 220 14.67 -12.45 12.58
C ALA A 220 15.78 -11.86 11.68
N ARG A 221 15.66 -10.59 11.27
CA ARG A 221 16.71 -9.90 10.50
C ARG A 221 17.93 -9.62 11.36
N LEU A 222 17.73 -9.20 12.60
CA LEU A 222 18.80 -8.94 13.56
C LEU A 222 19.66 -10.18 13.75
N ARG A 223 19.04 -11.34 13.99
CA ARG A 223 19.76 -12.63 14.14
C ARG A 223 20.63 -12.94 12.93
N LYS A 224 20.13 -12.75 11.70
CA LYS A 224 20.92 -12.98 10.47
C LYS A 224 22.11 -12.03 10.36
N LEU A 225 21.94 -10.78 10.77
CA LEU A 225 23.04 -9.80 10.79
C LEU A 225 24.10 -10.19 11.83
N GLU A 226 23.67 -10.58 13.03
CA GLU A 226 24.56 -11.06 14.09
C GLU A 226 25.33 -12.32 13.67
N GLU A 227 24.66 -13.29 13.04
CA GLU A 227 25.31 -14.47 12.44
C GLU A 227 26.34 -14.07 11.36
N GLY A 228 26.02 -13.08 10.53
CA GLY A 228 26.91 -12.52 9.52
C GLY A 228 28.15 -11.87 10.13
N ILE A 229 27.97 -11.05 11.17
CA ILE A 229 29.07 -10.43 11.94
C ILE A 229 29.93 -11.51 12.56
N ALA A 230 29.35 -12.45 13.30
CA ALA A 230 30.09 -13.53 13.95
C ALA A 230 30.85 -14.41 12.95
N ARG A 231 30.30 -14.62 11.75
CA ARG A 231 31.03 -15.31 10.67
C ARG A 231 32.22 -14.49 10.18
N LEU A 232 32.03 -13.19 9.90
CA LEU A 232 33.11 -12.31 9.45
C LEU A 232 34.23 -12.18 10.48
N GLU A 233 33.88 -12.12 11.76
CA GLU A 233 34.84 -12.08 12.87
C GLU A 233 35.64 -13.38 12.97
N ARG A 234 34.96 -14.54 12.94
CA ARG A 234 35.60 -15.86 12.98
C ARG A 234 36.50 -16.11 11.77
N ASP A 235 36.03 -15.79 10.58
CA ASP A 235 36.73 -16.10 9.33
C ASP A 235 37.67 -14.97 8.87
N ARG A 236 37.85 -13.91 9.66
CA ARG A 236 38.51 -12.66 9.24
C ARG A 236 39.87 -12.88 8.58
N ALA A 237 40.76 -13.61 9.24
CA ALA A 237 42.12 -13.85 8.73
C ALA A 237 42.11 -14.63 7.40
N LYS A 238 41.27 -15.67 7.32
CA LYS A 238 41.08 -16.46 6.10
C LYS A 238 40.50 -15.63 4.95
N LEU A 239 39.55 -14.75 5.25
CA LEU A 239 38.96 -13.85 4.26
C LEU A 239 39.99 -12.84 3.73
N VAL A 240 40.83 -12.29 4.60
CA VAL A 240 41.93 -11.40 4.22
C VAL A 240 42.92 -12.12 3.31
N GLU A 241 43.40 -13.31 3.70
CA GLU A 241 44.35 -14.09 2.89
C GLU A 241 43.78 -14.44 1.51
N ASN A 242 42.52 -14.91 1.46
CA ASN A 242 41.84 -15.22 0.20
C ASN A 242 41.62 -13.99 -0.69
N ARG A 243 41.47 -12.80 -0.10
CA ARG A 243 41.37 -11.53 -0.85
C ARG A 243 42.73 -11.13 -1.39
N LEU A 244 43.78 -11.22 -0.56
CA LEU A 244 45.16 -10.92 -0.92
C LEU A 244 45.62 -11.81 -2.08
N LYS A 245 45.47 -13.14 -1.96
CA LYS A 245 45.83 -14.10 -2.99
C LYS A 245 45.16 -13.82 -4.34
N ARG A 246 43.87 -13.46 -4.33
CA ARG A 246 43.15 -13.08 -5.55
C ARG A 246 43.74 -11.84 -6.20
N LEU A 247 44.02 -10.79 -5.42
CA LEU A 247 44.63 -9.56 -5.91
C LEU A 247 46.03 -9.80 -6.49
N MET A 248 46.85 -10.62 -5.83
CA MET A 248 48.19 -10.97 -6.32
C MET A 248 48.11 -11.76 -7.63
N SER A 249 47.23 -12.76 -7.71
CA SER A 249 47.06 -13.55 -8.95
C SER A 249 46.59 -12.72 -10.15
N LEU A 250 45.77 -11.68 -9.91
CA LEU A 250 45.35 -10.73 -10.95
C LEU A 250 46.52 -9.85 -11.41
N GLY A 251 47.35 -9.37 -10.49
CA GLY A 251 48.55 -8.58 -10.79
C GLY A 251 49.59 -9.37 -11.59
N GLU A 252 49.83 -10.63 -11.20
CA GLU A 252 50.73 -11.53 -11.92
C GLU A 252 50.22 -11.86 -13.33
N ALA A 253 48.91 -12.11 -13.49
CA ALA A 253 48.31 -12.33 -14.80
C ALA A 253 48.43 -11.08 -15.70
N ALA A 254 48.23 -9.88 -15.17
CA ALA A 254 48.39 -8.62 -15.90
C ALA A 254 49.85 -8.35 -16.29
N GLN A 255 50.81 -8.68 -15.42
CA GLN A 255 52.24 -8.56 -15.72
C GLN A 255 52.69 -9.55 -16.81
N ARG A 256 52.19 -10.79 -16.78
CA ARG A 256 52.46 -11.79 -17.83
C ARG A 256 51.81 -11.44 -19.17
N ALA A 257 50.68 -10.73 -19.16
CA ALA A 257 50.02 -10.23 -20.36
C ALA A 257 50.65 -8.96 -20.94
N ARG A 258 51.68 -8.39 -20.30
CA ARG A 258 52.37 -7.19 -20.79
C ARG A 258 53.33 -7.61 -21.92
N PRO A 259 53.13 -7.13 -23.17
CA PRO A 259 54.04 -7.47 -24.26
C PRO A 259 55.45 -6.94 -23.98
N PRO A 260 56.51 -7.67 -24.37
CA PRO A 260 57.89 -7.24 -24.14
C PRO A 260 58.16 -5.90 -24.84
N GLU A 261 58.75 -4.97 -24.11
CA GLU A 261 59.01 -3.57 -24.52
C GLU A 261 59.99 -3.45 -25.72
N ASN A 262 60.62 -4.56 -26.13
CA ASN A 262 61.54 -4.64 -27.27
C ASN A 262 61.06 -5.57 -28.41
N GLY A 263 59.78 -5.96 -28.41
CA GLY A 263 59.20 -6.66 -29.56
C GLY A 263 58.99 -5.70 -30.73
N PRO A 264 59.36 -6.05 -31.97
CA PRO A 264 59.03 -5.23 -33.14
C PRO A 264 57.51 -5.01 -33.19
N PRO A 265 57.05 -3.81 -33.60
CA PRO A 265 55.63 -3.50 -33.61
C PRO A 265 54.88 -4.58 -34.40
N PRO A 266 53.75 -5.09 -33.90
CA PRO A 266 52.98 -6.08 -34.63
C PRO A 266 52.66 -5.47 -36.00
N LYS A 267 53.12 -6.14 -37.06
CA LYS A 267 52.79 -5.79 -38.44
C LYS A 267 51.27 -5.68 -38.49
N ARG A 268 50.77 -4.45 -38.62
CA ARG A 268 49.44 -4.16 -39.12
C ARG A 268 49.35 -4.83 -40.48
N ALA A 269 48.78 -6.04 -40.51
CA ALA A 269 48.14 -6.56 -41.70
C ALA A 269 46.88 -5.73 -41.86
N ALA A 270 47.02 -4.62 -42.59
CA ALA A 270 45.91 -3.96 -43.24
C ALA A 270 45.61 -4.70 -44.55
N GLU A 271 44.33 -4.68 -44.94
CA GLU A 271 43.67 -5.26 -46.14
C GLU A 271 43.25 -6.73 -46.03
N ALA A 272 41.98 -7.14 -46.21
CA ALA A 272 40.77 -6.43 -46.67
C ALA A 272 39.47 -7.08 -46.15
N THR A 273 38.45 -6.21 -46.02
CA THR A 273 36.99 -6.32 -45.77
C THR A 273 36.22 -7.53 -46.36
N PRO A 274 34.97 -7.89 -45.93
CA PRO A 274 33.89 -6.95 -45.56
C PRO A 274 32.98 -7.28 -44.36
N SER A 275 32.28 -6.23 -43.90
CA SER A 275 31.10 -6.29 -43.05
C SER A 275 30.10 -7.35 -43.52
N PRO A 276 29.43 -8.01 -42.56
CA PRO A 276 27.98 -7.83 -42.53
C PRO A 276 27.42 -7.60 -41.12
N SER A 277 26.45 -6.68 -41.07
CA SER A 277 25.21 -6.74 -40.29
C SER A 277 25.26 -6.95 -38.76
N SER A 278 24.82 -5.88 -38.09
CA SER A 278 23.88 -5.88 -36.95
C SER A 278 24.38 -6.42 -35.59
N PRO A 279 24.13 -5.68 -34.48
CA PRO A 279 24.49 -6.13 -33.15
C PRO A 279 23.57 -7.30 -32.71
N PRO A 280 24.10 -8.43 -32.24
CA PRO A 280 23.30 -9.32 -31.42
C PRO A 280 23.02 -8.60 -30.11
N THR A 281 21.74 -8.33 -29.86
CA THR A 281 21.20 -8.00 -28.55
C THR A 281 21.74 -9.01 -27.54
N ASN A 282 22.72 -8.61 -26.74
CA ASN A 282 23.18 -9.43 -25.62
C ASN A 282 22.09 -9.37 -24.55
N ARG A 283 21.19 -10.35 -24.68
CA ARG A 283 20.21 -10.79 -23.72
C ARG A 283 20.89 -10.85 -22.36
N LEU A 284 20.40 -10.07 -21.39
CA LEU A 284 20.73 -10.32 -20.00
C LEU A 284 20.52 -11.83 -19.71
N PRO A 285 21.39 -12.47 -18.92
CA PRO A 285 21.06 -13.76 -18.35
C PRO A 285 19.74 -13.58 -17.59
N GLN A 286 18.71 -14.32 -18.01
CA GLN A 286 17.48 -14.41 -17.25
C GLN A 286 17.85 -14.91 -15.85
N PRO A 287 17.39 -14.27 -14.77
CA PRO A 287 17.44 -14.88 -13.46
C PRO A 287 16.63 -16.18 -13.54
N ASP A 288 17.19 -17.22 -12.93
CA ASP A 288 16.64 -18.54 -12.75
C ASP A 288 15.11 -18.56 -12.74
N GLN A 289 14.54 -19.35 -13.65
CA GLN A 289 13.17 -19.81 -13.48
C GLN A 289 13.08 -20.49 -12.11
N PRO A 290 12.05 -20.18 -11.29
CA PRO A 290 11.78 -20.98 -10.10
C PRO A 290 11.55 -22.44 -10.54
N PRO A 291 12.00 -23.43 -9.76
CA PRO A 291 11.78 -24.82 -10.07
C PRO A 291 10.29 -25.05 -10.31
N THR A 292 9.96 -25.72 -11.41
CA THR A 292 8.60 -26.21 -11.65
C THR A 292 8.18 -27.08 -10.46
N PRO A 293 6.95 -26.92 -9.94
CA PRO A 293 6.42 -27.88 -8.98
C PRO A 293 6.38 -29.26 -9.64
N PRO A 294 6.64 -30.35 -8.89
CA PRO A 294 6.47 -31.69 -9.42
C PRO A 294 5.05 -31.84 -9.96
N THR A 295 4.95 -32.30 -11.20
CA THR A 295 3.69 -32.74 -11.79
C THR A 295 3.10 -33.81 -10.88
N ASP A 296 2.00 -33.44 -10.24
CA ASP A 296 1.16 -34.34 -9.46
C ASP A 296 0.49 -35.31 -10.44
N GLY A 297 1.17 -36.42 -10.69
CA GLY A 297 0.79 -37.37 -11.72
C GLY A 297 1.42 -38.75 -11.50
N GLN A 298 1.66 -39.13 -10.24
CA GLN A 298 2.03 -40.51 -9.84
C GLN A 298 2.01 -40.67 -8.31
N ARG A 299 0.85 -40.43 -7.66
CA ARG A 299 0.59 -40.83 -6.26
C ARG A 299 -0.83 -41.36 -6.04
N HIS A 300 -1.41 -42.00 -7.05
CA HIS A 300 -2.47 -42.98 -6.82
C HIS A 300 -1.84 -44.37 -6.85
N ALA A 301 -2.17 -45.18 -5.83
CA ALA A 301 -1.73 -46.55 -5.56
C ALA A 301 -0.44 -46.70 -4.74
N GLN A 302 -0.51 -46.37 -3.45
CA GLN A 302 -0.02 -47.21 -2.33
C GLN A 302 -0.15 -46.44 -1.03
N ILE A 303 -1.20 -46.73 -0.25
CA ILE A 303 -1.23 -46.96 1.20
C ILE A 303 -2.71 -47.19 1.53
N ASP A 304 -3.18 -48.39 1.16
CA ASP A 304 -4.38 -49.04 1.72
C ASP A 304 -3.92 -50.40 2.24
N VAL A 305 -2.99 -50.42 3.21
CA VAL A 305 -2.59 -51.66 3.90
C VAL A 305 -2.11 -51.37 5.33
N ILE A 306 -2.87 -50.67 6.18
CA ILE A 306 -2.76 -50.84 7.65
C ILE A 306 -4.13 -50.56 8.28
N LYS A 307 -5.09 -51.46 8.10
CA LYS A 307 -6.28 -51.55 8.94
C LYS A 307 -6.75 -53.00 9.04
N ASP A 308 -5.88 -53.85 9.57
CA ASP A 308 -6.22 -55.19 10.06
C ASP A 308 -5.08 -55.71 10.93
N ARG A 309 -5.00 -55.19 12.17
CA ARG A 309 -4.22 -55.81 13.28
C ARG A 309 -4.53 -55.19 14.64
N GLN A 310 -5.81 -55.21 15.00
CA GLN A 310 -6.24 -55.14 16.40
C GLN A 310 -7.44 -56.09 16.53
N ASN A 311 -7.12 -57.39 16.61
CA ASN A 311 -7.92 -58.41 17.25
C ASN A 311 -6.94 -59.27 18.03
#